data_AF-A0A3E3I0T5-F1
#
_entry.id   AF-A0A3E3I0T5-F1
#
_cell.length_a   1.000
_cell.length_b   1.000
_cell.length_c   1.000
_cell.angle_alpha   90.00
_cell.angle_beta   90.00
_cell.angle_gamma   90.00
#
_symmetry.space_group_name_H-M   'P 1'
#
loop_
_entity.id
_entity.type
_entity.pdbx_description
1 polymer ?
#
loop_
_entity_poly.entity_id
_entity_poly.type
_entity_poly.pdbx_seq_one_letter_code
_entity_poly.pdbx_strand_id
1 'polypeptide(L)'
;MPWCPKCKNEYVDGVKTCVDCGCDLVGSLEEMEKEGLIFGTQEEMEELLSFLSCNGIKSGELRFDETEDLYELFVSPEEKGRASRYSGIFQKEKNLREKKKAINNNSFEDMQEELAETEEEAEEEAVEAAPAGPVYEAASQKAENFKSGAYTLLGAGIVGMILLICLLAGVLPIQLNGSTKYLTGGVMGALFLVFIVMGVLSLKSSRQFEGKAKEESALKEELRRWCDENITAEAVDASIPDLPDAEEARYFRRTERIRAMISENFLNLEAGYLENFVDEIYPQFFGGDGQ
;
A
#
# COMPACT_ATOMS: atom_id res chain seq x y z
N MET A 1 27.81 -36.61 26.02
CA MET A 1 29.20 -36.28 26.43
C MET A 1 29.27 -34.78 26.68
N PRO A 2 29.38 -34.34 27.94
CA PRO A 2 29.44 -32.93 28.29
C PRO A 2 30.78 -32.29 27.89
N TRP A 3 30.74 -31.02 27.47
CA TRP A 3 31.88 -30.26 26.98
C TRP A 3 32.21 -29.10 27.90
N CYS A 4 33.51 -28.82 28.07
CA CYS A 4 33.93 -27.62 28.79
C CYS A 4 33.91 -26.40 27.85
N PRO A 5 33.15 -25.33 28.19
CA PRO A 5 33.02 -24.19 27.31
C PRO A 5 34.30 -23.36 27.16
N LYS A 6 35.15 -23.34 28.18
CA LYS A 6 36.41 -22.58 28.14
C LYS A 6 37.58 -23.38 27.58
N CYS A 7 37.68 -24.65 27.93
CA CYS A 7 38.82 -25.50 27.59
C CYS A 7 38.61 -26.33 26.32
N LYS A 8 37.37 -26.41 25.82
CA LYS A 8 36.98 -27.22 24.65
C LYS A 8 37.35 -28.70 24.77
N ASN A 9 37.40 -29.21 26.00
CA ASN A 9 37.63 -30.62 26.29
C ASN A 9 36.30 -31.36 26.43
N GLU A 10 36.25 -32.57 25.90
CA GLU A 10 35.13 -33.49 26.04
C GLU A 10 35.27 -34.31 27.32
N TYR A 11 34.15 -34.48 28.04
CA TYR A 11 34.08 -35.22 29.29
C TYR A 11 33.10 -36.38 29.19
N VAL A 12 33.33 -37.39 30.04
CA VAL A 12 32.44 -38.54 30.18
C VAL A 12 31.15 -38.16 30.89
N ASP A 13 30.05 -38.81 30.51
CA ASP A 13 28.72 -38.53 31.05
C ASP A 13 28.68 -38.77 32.57
N GLY A 14 28.21 -37.76 33.31
CA GLY A 14 28.13 -37.76 34.78
C GLY A 14 29.04 -36.74 35.48
N VAL A 15 30.02 -36.15 34.77
CA VAL A 15 30.83 -35.04 35.26
C VAL A 15 30.11 -33.72 34.98
N LYS A 16 29.95 -32.86 36.00
CA LYS A 16 29.22 -31.58 35.88
C LYS A 16 30.11 -30.35 35.78
N THR A 17 31.36 -30.43 36.22
CA THR A 17 32.26 -29.28 36.34
C THR A 17 33.64 -29.64 35.80
N CYS A 18 34.24 -28.74 35.02
CA CYS A 18 35.57 -28.91 34.45
C CYS A 18 36.66 -28.82 35.53
N VAL A 19 37.60 -29.77 35.49
CA VAL A 19 38.71 -29.84 36.46
C VAL A 19 39.76 -28.74 36.23
N ASP A 20 39.90 -28.24 35.00
CA ASP A 20 40.92 -27.25 34.63
C ASP A 20 40.46 -25.80 34.81
N CYS A 21 39.25 -25.44 34.37
CA CYS A 21 38.68 -24.08 34.50
C CYS A 21 37.74 -23.90 35.70
N GLY A 22 37.26 -24.99 36.31
CA GLY A 22 36.23 -24.93 37.36
C GLY A 22 34.83 -24.51 36.87
N CYS A 23 34.58 -24.51 35.57
CA CYS A 23 33.33 -24.06 34.95
C CYS A 23 32.39 -25.23 34.64
N ASP A 24 31.07 -25.00 34.68
CA ASP A 24 30.08 -26.04 34.44
C ASP A 24 30.10 -26.51 32.97
N LEU A 25 29.94 -27.82 32.79
CA LEU A 25 30.03 -28.47 31.49
C LEU A 25 28.66 -28.44 30.78
N VAL A 26 28.66 -28.16 29.48
CA VAL A 26 27.47 -28.05 28.62
C VAL A 26 27.24 -29.33 27.81
N GLY A 27 26.01 -29.61 27.37
CA GLY A 27 25.66 -30.87 26.70
C GLY A 27 26.24 -30.99 25.28
N SER A 28 26.45 -29.85 24.60
CA SER A 28 27.10 -29.75 23.30
C SER A 28 27.80 -28.40 23.13
N LEU A 29 28.83 -28.31 22.28
CA LEU A 29 29.53 -27.05 21.99
C LEU A 29 28.61 -26.00 21.29
N GLU A 30 27.51 -26.44 20.67
CA GLU A 30 26.54 -25.58 19.97
C GLU A 30 25.64 -24.79 20.93
N GLU A 31 25.49 -25.23 22.19
CA GLU A 31 24.74 -24.51 23.24
C GLU A 31 25.45 -23.25 23.74
N MET A 32 26.70 -23.01 23.30
CA MET A 32 27.61 -22.13 24.02
C MET A 32 27.56 -20.65 23.61
N GLU A 33 27.06 -20.29 22.42
CA GLU A 33 27.30 -18.93 21.91
C GLU A 33 26.13 -18.44 21.07
N LYS A 34 24.93 -18.34 21.67
CA LYS A 34 23.87 -17.50 21.10
C LYS A 34 23.44 -16.47 22.11
N GLU A 35 23.47 -15.22 21.69
CA GLU A 35 23.07 -14.08 22.50
C GLU A 35 21.69 -13.61 22.09
N GLY A 36 20.89 -13.22 23.10
CA GLY A 36 19.59 -12.61 22.91
C GLY A 36 19.70 -11.30 22.13
N LEU A 37 18.79 -11.12 21.17
CA LEU A 37 18.71 -9.94 20.32
C LEU A 37 17.53 -9.04 20.69
N ILE A 38 16.31 -9.59 20.69
CA ILE A 38 15.07 -8.86 20.91
C ILE A 38 13.94 -9.84 21.31
N PHE A 39 12.97 -9.31 22.05
CA PHE A 39 11.74 -9.99 22.46
C PHE A 39 10.55 -9.47 21.65
N GLY A 40 9.56 -10.32 21.37
CA GLY A 40 8.29 -9.92 20.79
C GLY A 40 7.30 -11.08 20.70
N THR A 41 6.22 -10.89 19.94
CA THR A 41 5.23 -11.96 19.75
C THR A 41 5.76 -13.05 18.82
N GLN A 42 5.11 -14.22 18.83
CA GLN A 42 5.49 -15.34 17.96
C GLN A 42 5.57 -14.91 16.49
N GLU A 43 4.50 -14.28 15.97
CA GLU A 43 4.38 -13.87 14.57
C GLU A 43 5.47 -12.85 14.19
N GLU A 44 5.73 -11.88 15.07
CA GLU A 44 6.73 -10.84 14.83
C GLU A 44 8.15 -11.40 14.79
N MET A 45 8.44 -12.35 15.67
CA MET A 45 9.76 -12.96 15.77
C MET A 45 10.01 -13.96 14.63
N GLU A 46 8.98 -14.68 14.17
CA GLU A 46 9.05 -15.53 12.98
C GLU A 46 9.30 -14.70 11.70
N GLU A 47 8.58 -13.59 11.54
CA GLU A 47 8.78 -12.67 10.41
C GLU A 47 10.19 -12.06 10.43
N LEU A 48 10.66 -11.61 11.61
CA LEU A 48 12.02 -11.09 11.78
C LEU A 48 13.09 -12.15 11.50
N LEU A 49 12.91 -13.39 11.95
CA LEU A 49 13.83 -14.49 11.67
C LEU A 49 13.93 -14.77 10.17
N SER A 50 12.80 -14.74 9.45
CA SER A 50 12.77 -14.90 7.99
C SER A 50 13.53 -13.77 7.29
N PHE A 51 13.33 -12.52 7.73
CA PHE A 51 14.02 -11.35 7.20
C PHE A 51 15.54 -11.43 7.39
N LEU A 52 15.99 -11.82 8.58
CA LEU A 52 17.40 -11.99 8.90
C LEU A 52 18.04 -13.11 8.06
N SER A 53 17.32 -14.22 7.86
CA SER A 53 17.74 -15.34 7.02
C SER A 53 17.97 -14.92 5.56
N CYS A 54 17.03 -14.15 4.99
CA CYS A 54 17.16 -13.58 3.64
C CYS A 54 18.35 -12.61 3.54
N ASN A 55 18.69 -11.91 4.62
CA ASN A 55 19.83 -10.98 4.69
C ASN A 55 21.16 -11.65 5.09
N GLY A 56 21.20 -12.99 5.08
CA GLY A 56 22.40 -13.79 5.23
C GLY A 56 22.86 -14.02 6.67
N ILE A 57 21.95 -13.92 7.65
CA ILE A 57 22.16 -14.33 9.04
C ILE A 57 21.50 -15.69 9.23
N LYS A 58 22.29 -16.74 9.47
CA LYS A 58 21.80 -18.12 9.50
C LYS A 58 21.71 -18.70 10.90
N SER A 59 22.28 -18.03 11.90
CA SER A 59 22.34 -18.51 13.28
C SER A 59 21.08 -18.26 14.11
N GLY A 60 20.06 -17.63 13.53
CA GLY A 60 18.83 -17.22 14.21
C GLY A 60 18.04 -18.40 14.79
N GLU A 61 17.65 -18.30 16.06
CA GLU A 61 16.85 -19.30 16.78
C GLU A 61 15.83 -18.58 17.68
N LEU A 62 14.60 -19.08 17.71
CA LEU A 62 13.55 -18.55 18.59
C LEU A 62 13.42 -19.43 19.83
N ARG A 63 13.31 -18.79 21.00
CA ARG A 63 12.98 -19.47 22.26
C ARG A 63 11.81 -18.76 22.91
N PHE A 64 10.90 -19.55 23.45
CA PHE A 64 9.77 -19.03 24.20
C PHE A 64 10.19 -18.77 25.65
N ASP A 65 9.87 -17.59 26.17
CA ASP A 65 10.07 -17.22 27.57
C ASP A 65 8.76 -17.37 28.34
N GLU A 66 8.68 -18.38 29.20
CA GLU A 66 7.49 -18.66 30.04
C GLU A 66 7.22 -17.58 31.09
N THR A 67 8.19 -16.72 31.41
CA THR A 67 8.04 -15.69 32.45
C THR A 67 7.44 -14.41 31.92
N GLU A 68 7.78 -14.03 30.68
CA GLU A 68 7.28 -12.82 30.02
C GLU A 68 6.19 -13.10 28.98
N ASP A 69 5.89 -14.37 28.68
CA ASP A 69 4.92 -14.81 27.64
C ASP A 69 5.26 -14.25 26.25
N LEU A 70 6.55 -14.18 25.95
CA LEU A 70 7.10 -13.62 24.72
C LEU A 70 8.16 -14.54 24.11
N TYR A 71 8.38 -14.39 22.80
CA TYR A 71 9.45 -15.08 22.09
C TYR A 71 10.69 -14.20 22.05
N GLU A 72 11.84 -14.78 22.38
CA GLU A 72 13.15 -14.15 22.26
C GLU A 72 13.91 -14.75 21.08
N LEU A 73 14.48 -13.87 20.25
CA LEU A 73 15.33 -14.24 19.14
C LEU A 73 16.80 -14.24 19.55
N PHE A 74 17.46 -15.37 19.35
CA PHE A 74 18.87 -15.61 19.64
C PHE A 74 19.69 -15.69 18.35
N VAL A 75 20.90 -15.11 18.36
CA VAL A 75 21.85 -15.13 17.23
C VAL A 75 23.27 -15.37 17.73
N SER A 76 24.17 -15.86 16.88
CA SER A 76 25.57 -16.02 17.26
C SER A 76 26.22 -14.66 17.58
N PRO A 77 27.20 -14.60 18.50
CA PRO A 77 27.86 -13.35 18.88
C PRO A 77 28.57 -12.70 17.69
N GLU A 78 29.06 -13.49 16.74
CA GLU A 78 29.67 -13.00 15.50
C GLU A 78 28.67 -12.24 14.62
N GLU A 79 27.41 -12.68 14.57
CA GLU A 79 26.36 -12.09 13.74
C GLU A 79 25.52 -11.02 14.46
N LYS A 80 25.59 -10.95 15.79
CA LYS A 80 24.77 -10.05 16.63
C LYS A 80 24.80 -8.60 16.19
N GLY A 81 25.98 -8.06 15.90
CA GLY A 81 26.12 -6.66 15.48
C GLY A 81 25.42 -6.36 14.14
N ARG A 82 25.38 -7.34 13.22
CA ARG A 82 24.65 -7.24 11.95
C ARG A 82 23.16 -7.45 12.16
N ALA A 83 22.79 -8.45 12.97
CA ALA A 83 21.40 -8.76 13.30
C ALA A 83 20.69 -7.56 13.95
N SER A 84 21.36 -6.86 14.86
CA SER A 84 20.83 -5.65 15.52
C SER A 84 20.59 -4.49 14.55
N ARG A 85 21.41 -4.35 13.50
CA ARG A 85 21.17 -3.34 12.47
C ARG A 85 19.97 -3.69 11.59
N TYR A 86 19.88 -4.95 11.18
CA TYR A 86 18.76 -5.42 10.37
C TYR A 86 17.43 -5.39 11.12
N SER A 87 17.41 -5.73 12.41
CA SER A 87 16.20 -5.60 13.24
C SER A 87 15.73 -4.15 13.33
N GLY A 88 16.65 -3.18 13.44
CA GLY A 88 16.30 -1.75 13.39
C GLY A 88 15.71 -1.30 12.04
N ILE A 89 16.17 -1.85 10.93
CA ILE A 89 15.62 -1.58 9.59
C ILE A 89 14.22 -2.16 9.46
N PHE A 90 14.06 -3.43 9.87
CA PHE A 90 12.78 -4.15 9.85
C PHE A 90 11.70 -3.40 10.65
N GLN A 91 12.02 -2.96 11.87
CA GLN A 91 11.08 -2.19 12.68
C GLN A 91 10.70 -0.85 12.03
N LYS A 92 11.66 -0.16 11.42
CA LYS A 92 11.41 1.10 10.72
C LYS A 92 10.50 0.89 9.51
N GLU A 93 10.69 -0.19 8.77
CA GLU A 93 9.85 -0.57 7.63
C GLU A 93 8.43 -0.92 8.07
N LYS A 94 8.26 -1.74 9.11
CA LYS A 94 6.96 -2.05 9.72
C LYS A 94 6.22 -0.79 10.15
N ASN A 95 6.89 0.10 10.89
CA ASN A 95 6.33 1.37 11.32
C ASN A 95 5.97 2.29 10.13
N LEU A 96 6.74 2.28 9.04
CA LEU A 96 6.41 3.03 7.83
C LEU A 96 5.19 2.43 7.11
N ARG A 97 5.10 1.10 7.04
CA ARG A 97 3.98 0.38 6.44
C ARG A 97 2.70 0.60 7.23
N GLU A 98 2.76 0.56 8.56
CA GLU A 98 1.66 0.89 9.45
C GLU A 98 1.26 2.36 9.34
N LYS A 99 2.21 3.31 9.32
CA LYS A 99 1.89 4.72 9.06
C LYS A 99 1.25 4.94 7.69
N LYS A 100 1.73 4.26 6.64
CA LYS A 100 1.11 4.30 5.31
C LYS A 100 -0.30 3.73 5.33
N LYS A 101 -0.52 2.61 6.03
CA LYS A 101 -1.86 2.02 6.24
C LYS A 101 -2.76 2.95 7.04
N ALA A 102 -2.30 3.56 8.12
CA ALA A 102 -3.06 4.51 8.93
C ALA A 102 -3.39 5.79 8.16
N ILE A 103 -2.49 6.30 7.32
CA ILE A 103 -2.78 7.43 6.41
C ILE A 103 -3.84 7.03 5.38
N ASN A 104 -3.82 5.78 4.92
CA ASN A 104 -4.79 5.26 3.94
C ASN A 104 -6.15 4.95 4.59
N ASN A 105 -6.16 4.44 5.84
CA ASN A 105 -7.34 4.06 6.61
C ASN A 105 -8.03 5.26 7.23
N ASN A 106 -7.31 6.21 7.85
CA ASN A 106 -7.93 7.44 8.35
C ASN A 106 -8.57 8.24 7.21
N SER A 107 -8.00 8.19 6.00
CA SER A 107 -8.60 8.83 4.83
C SER A 107 -9.85 8.11 4.31
N PHE A 108 -10.11 6.87 4.72
CA PHE A 108 -11.25 6.05 4.29
C PHE A 108 -12.32 5.96 5.39
N GLU A 109 -11.94 5.85 6.66
CA GLU A 109 -12.83 5.80 7.83
C GLU A 109 -13.49 7.16 8.10
N ASP A 110 -12.73 8.28 8.09
CA ASP A 110 -13.31 9.62 8.20
C ASP A 110 -14.26 9.94 7.03
N MET A 111 -14.03 9.31 5.87
CA MET A 111 -14.90 9.47 4.69
C MET A 111 -16.15 8.59 4.80
N GLN A 112 -16.03 7.38 5.35
CA GLN A 112 -17.10 6.39 5.42
C GLN A 112 -18.09 6.67 6.56
N GLU A 113 -17.65 7.22 7.70
CA GLU A 113 -18.57 7.69 8.75
C GLU A 113 -19.37 8.92 8.30
N GLU A 114 -18.73 9.88 7.64
CA GLU A 114 -19.40 11.12 7.17
C GLU A 114 -20.34 10.84 5.97
N LEU A 115 -20.01 9.86 5.10
CA LEU A 115 -20.91 9.40 4.02
C LEU A 115 -22.04 8.54 4.54
N ALA A 116 -21.84 7.63 5.50
CA ALA A 116 -22.91 6.78 6.03
C ALA A 116 -24.03 7.60 6.70
N GLU A 117 -23.68 8.68 7.41
CA GLU A 117 -24.67 9.61 7.99
C GLU A 117 -25.44 10.41 6.91
N THR A 118 -24.85 10.60 5.72
CA THR A 118 -25.46 11.36 4.63
C THR A 118 -26.22 10.46 3.63
N GLU A 119 -25.80 9.20 3.50
CA GLU A 119 -26.41 8.16 2.65
C GLU A 119 -27.75 7.69 3.21
N GLU A 120 -27.92 7.59 4.54
CA GLU A 120 -29.23 7.28 5.16
C GLU A 120 -30.31 8.33 4.82
N GLU A 121 -29.94 9.59 4.58
CA GLU A 121 -30.88 10.64 4.15
C GLU A 121 -31.09 10.67 2.61
N ALA A 122 -30.18 10.11 1.82
CA ALA A 122 -30.21 10.16 0.35
C ALA A 122 -30.76 8.87 -0.30
N GLU A 123 -30.73 7.73 0.40
CA GLU A 123 -31.24 6.45 -0.10
C GLU A 123 -32.77 6.41 -0.30
N GLU A 124 -33.55 7.34 0.27
CA GLU A 124 -34.98 7.42 0.01
C GLU A 124 -35.33 7.92 -1.41
N GLU A 125 -34.41 8.53 -2.17
CA GLU A 125 -34.74 9.15 -3.47
C GLU A 125 -33.97 8.66 -4.71
N ALA A 126 -32.94 7.80 -4.60
CA ALA A 126 -32.09 7.47 -5.76
C ALA A 126 -31.88 5.97 -6.02
N VAL A 127 -32.96 5.20 -6.05
CA VAL A 127 -32.94 3.86 -6.66
C VAL A 127 -33.26 4.00 -8.16
N GLU A 128 -32.24 4.13 -9.00
CA GLU A 128 -32.11 3.48 -10.31
C GLU A 128 -30.94 4.08 -11.12
N ALA A 129 -29.82 3.36 -11.16
CA ALA A 129 -29.05 3.02 -12.37
C ALA A 129 -27.55 2.85 -12.06
N ALA A 130 -27.12 1.60 -11.93
CA ALA A 130 -25.72 1.22 -12.12
C ALA A 130 -25.65 -0.17 -12.77
N PRO A 131 -24.80 -0.35 -13.79
CA PRO A 131 -24.19 -1.65 -14.01
C PRO A 131 -22.67 -1.60 -14.10
N ALA A 132 -22.11 -2.77 -13.74
CA ALA A 132 -20.88 -3.39 -14.21
C ALA A 132 -19.53 -2.98 -13.59
N GLY A 133 -19.08 -3.84 -12.65
CA GLY A 133 -17.71 -4.37 -12.53
C GLY A 133 -16.57 -3.38 -12.19
N PRO A 134 -15.49 -3.81 -11.51
CA PRO A 134 -14.33 -2.97 -11.29
C PRO A 134 -13.56 -2.82 -12.61
N VAL A 135 -13.99 -1.90 -13.47
CA VAL A 135 -13.17 -1.39 -14.57
C VAL A 135 -12.01 -0.63 -13.95
N TYR A 136 -10.78 -0.93 -14.37
CA TYR A 136 -9.60 -0.22 -13.90
C TYR A 136 -9.73 1.27 -14.22
N GLU A 137 -9.78 2.11 -13.18
CA GLU A 137 -9.82 3.56 -13.30
C GLU A 137 -8.43 4.12 -12.98
N ALA A 138 -7.80 4.78 -13.94
CA ALA A 138 -6.47 5.34 -13.77
C ALA A 138 -6.44 6.37 -12.62
N ALA A 139 -5.34 6.44 -11.86
CA ALA A 139 -5.25 7.37 -10.72
C ALA A 139 -5.39 8.85 -11.15
N SER A 140 -5.07 9.17 -12.41
CA SER A 140 -5.30 10.49 -13.00
C SER A 140 -6.78 10.80 -13.20
N GLN A 141 -7.57 9.86 -13.73
CA GLN A 141 -9.03 10.03 -13.91
C GLN A 141 -9.71 10.16 -12.55
N LYS A 142 -9.29 9.35 -11.57
CA LYS A 142 -9.73 9.48 -10.19
C LYS A 142 -9.42 10.87 -9.62
N ALA A 143 -8.19 11.38 -9.80
CA ALA A 143 -7.80 12.71 -9.34
C ALA A 143 -8.61 13.84 -9.97
N GLU A 144 -8.93 13.74 -11.27
CA GLU A 144 -9.75 14.71 -12.00
C GLU A 144 -11.22 14.70 -11.54
N ASN A 145 -11.80 13.52 -11.32
CA ASN A 145 -13.15 13.37 -10.80
C ASN A 145 -13.29 14.02 -9.41
N PHE A 146 -12.36 13.74 -8.49
CA PHE A 146 -12.35 14.40 -7.17
C PHE A 146 -12.13 15.92 -7.28
N LYS A 147 -11.29 16.38 -8.19
CA LYS A 147 -11.03 17.81 -8.40
C LYS A 147 -12.26 18.56 -8.89
N SER A 148 -12.97 18.01 -9.89
CA SER A 148 -14.17 18.64 -10.45
C SER A 148 -15.33 18.67 -9.45
N GLY A 149 -15.54 17.58 -8.71
CA GLY A 149 -16.52 17.51 -7.62
C GLY A 149 -16.20 18.50 -6.50
N ALA A 150 -14.94 18.58 -6.09
CA ALA A 150 -14.50 19.50 -5.03
C ALA A 150 -14.71 20.97 -5.39
N TYR A 151 -14.37 21.38 -6.63
CA TYR A 151 -14.62 22.76 -7.07
C TYR A 151 -16.11 23.09 -7.13
N THR A 152 -16.95 22.12 -7.48
CA THR A 152 -18.41 22.31 -7.54
C THR A 152 -19.00 22.52 -6.14
N LEU A 153 -18.64 21.66 -5.18
CA LEU A 153 -19.08 21.77 -3.77
C LEU A 153 -18.55 23.04 -3.10
N LEU A 154 -17.27 23.35 -3.30
CA LEU A 154 -16.62 24.54 -2.73
C LEU A 154 -17.21 25.83 -3.33
N GLY A 155 -17.46 25.85 -4.64
CA GLY A 155 -18.11 26.96 -5.33
C GLY A 155 -19.53 27.20 -4.85
N ALA A 156 -20.35 26.13 -4.78
CA ALA A 156 -21.73 26.21 -4.29
C ALA A 156 -21.79 26.67 -2.83
N GLY A 157 -20.90 26.15 -1.97
CA GLY A 157 -20.79 26.56 -0.56
C GLY A 157 -20.40 28.03 -0.37
N ILE A 158 -19.41 28.52 -1.12
CA ILE A 158 -18.97 29.93 -1.03
C ILE A 158 -20.09 30.87 -1.53
N VAL A 159 -20.71 30.56 -2.67
CA VAL A 159 -21.83 31.36 -3.21
C VAL A 159 -23.01 31.36 -2.23
N GLY A 160 -23.33 30.20 -1.65
CA GLY A 160 -24.36 30.05 -0.63
C GLY A 160 -24.10 30.88 0.63
N MET A 161 -22.86 30.89 1.13
CA MET A 161 -22.46 31.72 2.28
C MET A 161 -22.56 33.21 1.97
N ILE A 162 -22.16 33.65 0.78
CA ILE A 162 -22.29 35.05 0.36
C ILE A 162 -23.78 35.44 0.31
N LEU A 163 -24.64 34.62 -0.29
CA LEU A 163 -26.09 34.84 -0.33
C LEU A 163 -26.70 34.89 1.08
N LEU A 164 -26.26 34.01 1.98
CA LEU A 164 -26.72 33.99 3.37
C LEU A 164 -26.34 35.30 4.10
N ILE A 165 -25.11 35.78 3.91
CA ILE A 165 -24.66 37.06 4.49
C ILE A 165 -25.49 38.22 3.92
N CYS A 166 -25.77 38.22 2.60
CA CYS A 166 -26.64 39.22 1.96
C CYS A 166 -28.07 39.17 2.49
N LEU A 167 -28.62 37.99 2.78
CA LEU A 167 -29.94 37.81 3.41
C LEU A 167 -29.96 38.34 4.85
N LEU A 168 -28.91 38.06 5.64
CA LEU A 168 -28.80 38.56 7.00
C LEU A 168 -28.67 40.10 7.02
N ALA A 169 -27.86 40.67 6.12
CA ALA A 169 -27.68 42.10 5.94
C ALA A 169 -28.91 42.85 5.40
N GLY A 170 -29.96 42.14 4.97
CA GLY A 170 -31.21 42.74 4.50
C GLY A 170 -31.11 43.35 3.09
N VAL A 171 -30.11 42.95 2.30
CA VAL A 171 -29.94 43.40 0.90
C VAL A 171 -30.97 42.75 -0.02
N LEU A 172 -31.42 41.52 0.32
CA LEU A 172 -32.45 40.79 -0.40
C LEU A 172 -33.83 40.98 0.26
N PRO A 173 -34.90 41.31 -0.49
CA PRO A 173 -36.22 41.64 0.04
C PRO A 173 -37.05 40.40 0.41
N ILE A 174 -36.43 39.39 1.03
CA ILE A 174 -37.11 38.17 1.49
C ILE A 174 -37.47 38.33 2.96
N GLN A 175 -38.77 38.39 3.26
CA GLN A 175 -39.31 38.67 4.59
C GLN A 175 -39.32 37.40 5.45
N LEU A 176 -38.19 37.04 6.06
CA LEU A 176 -38.12 36.04 7.13
C LEU A 176 -38.45 36.74 8.47
N ASN A 177 -39.73 36.70 8.86
CA ASN A 177 -40.24 37.45 10.01
C ASN A 177 -39.85 36.80 11.36
N GLY A 178 -39.10 37.52 12.19
CA GLY A 178 -38.90 37.22 13.62
C GLY A 178 -37.69 36.33 13.96
N SER A 179 -37.80 35.58 15.05
CA SER A 179 -36.75 34.67 15.58
C SER A 179 -36.36 33.54 14.62
N THR A 180 -37.20 33.25 13.63
CA THR A 180 -36.95 32.26 12.58
C THR A 180 -35.80 32.67 11.64
N LYS A 181 -35.51 33.98 11.49
CA LYS A 181 -34.39 34.45 10.65
C LYS A 181 -33.04 33.87 11.07
N TYR A 182 -32.79 33.82 12.38
CA TYR A 182 -31.54 33.28 12.93
C TYR A 182 -31.53 31.75 12.95
N LEU A 183 -32.68 31.11 13.17
CA LEU A 183 -32.80 29.66 13.14
C LEU A 183 -32.58 29.12 11.71
N THR A 184 -33.33 29.63 10.72
CA THR A 184 -33.22 29.21 9.32
C THR A 184 -31.88 29.63 8.72
N GLY A 185 -31.36 30.81 9.07
CA GLY A 185 -30.03 31.23 8.66
C GLY A 185 -28.92 30.37 9.28
N GLY A 186 -29.10 29.91 10.52
CA GLY A 186 -28.17 28.98 11.18
C GLY A 186 -28.11 27.62 10.47
N VAL A 187 -29.26 27.03 10.16
CA VAL A 187 -29.33 25.74 9.43
C VAL A 187 -28.74 25.87 8.02
N MET A 188 -29.14 26.89 7.25
CA MET A 188 -28.56 27.13 5.91
C MET A 188 -27.04 27.39 5.98
N GLY A 189 -26.57 28.14 6.98
CA GLY A 189 -25.14 28.39 7.19
C GLY A 189 -24.36 27.13 7.56
N ALA A 190 -24.94 26.25 8.40
CA ALA A 190 -24.34 24.98 8.76
C ALA A 190 -24.17 24.08 7.52
N LEU A 191 -25.20 23.95 6.69
CA LEU A 191 -25.14 23.17 5.45
C LEU A 191 -24.07 23.70 4.48
N PHE A 192 -23.98 25.01 4.29
CA PHE A 192 -22.94 25.59 3.43
C PHE A 192 -21.52 25.43 4.00
N LEU A 193 -21.36 25.48 5.33
CA LEU A 193 -20.07 25.21 5.97
C LEU A 193 -19.64 23.75 5.75
N VAL A 194 -20.56 22.78 5.83
CA VAL A 194 -20.27 21.37 5.51
C VAL A 194 -19.79 21.23 4.07
N PHE A 195 -20.47 21.84 3.09
CA PHE A 195 -20.02 21.82 1.69
C PHE A 195 -18.63 22.44 1.48
N ILE A 196 -18.30 23.51 2.22
CA ILE A 196 -16.97 24.10 2.16
C ILE A 196 -15.92 23.16 2.78
N VAL A 197 -16.21 22.55 3.93
CA VAL A 197 -15.30 21.59 4.59
C VAL A 197 -15.07 20.37 3.71
N MET A 198 -16.12 19.72 3.22
CA MET A 198 -16.03 18.59 2.28
C MET A 198 -15.30 18.98 0.99
N GLY A 199 -15.56 20.17 0.43
CA GLY A 199 -14.85 20.69 -0.73
C GLY A 199 -13.34 20.85 -0.49
N VAL A 200 -12.93 21.33 0.69
CA VAL A 200 -11.51 21.47 1.07
C VAL A 200 -10.86 20.10 1.28
N LEU A 201 -11.54 19.16 1.94
CA LEU A 201 -11.05 17.79 2.15
C LEU A 201 -10.86 17.05 0.81
N SER A 202 -11.82 17.20 -0.11
CA SER A 202 -11.76 16.61 -1.46
C SER A 202 -10.61 17.19 -2.31
N LEU A 203 -10.32 18.50 -2.22
CA LEU A 203 -9.15 19.10 -2.86
C LEU A 203 -7.82 18.60 -2.28
N LYS A 204 -7.75 18.36 -0.96
CA LYS A 204 -6.57 17.80 -0.31
C LYS A 204 -6.31 16.37 -0.77
N SER A 205 -7.38 15.57 -0.88
CA SER A 205 -7.34 14.22 -1.43
C SER A 205 -6.90 14.21 -2.91
N SER A 206 -7.46 15.11 -3.74
CA SER A 206 -7.05 15.28 -5.15
C SER A 206 -5.55 15.58 -5.29
N ARG A 207 -4.96 16.42 -4.42
CA ARG A 207 -3.51 16.67 -4.41
C ARG A 207 -2.67 15.43 -4.09
N GLN A 208 -3.17 14.55 -3.21
CA GLN A 208 -2.50 13.30 -2.89
C GLN A 208 -2.55 12.32 -4.08
N PHE A 209 -3.66 12.31 -4.82
CA PHE A 209 -3.79 11.54 -6.06
C PHE A 209 -2.99 12.14 -7.23
N GLU A 210 -2.85 13.46 -7.34
CA GLU A 210 -1.96 14.11 -8.32
C GLU A 210 -0.49 13.68 -8.13
N GLY A 211 -0.04 13.47 -6.89
CA GLY A 211 1.29 12.94 -6.59
C GLY A 211 1.49 11.51 -7.11
N LYS A 212 0.53 10.63 -6.83
CA LYS A 212 0.52 9.24 -7.33
C LYS A 212 0.41 9.18 -8.85
N ALA A 213 -0.40 10.04 -9.46
CA ALA A 213 -0.56 10.14 -10.91
C ALA A 213 0.74 10.59 -11.62
N LYS A 214 1.60 11.39 -10.96
CA LYS A 214 2.92 11.75 -11.51
C LYS A 214 3.88 10.57 -11.51
N GLU A 215 3.89 9.76 -10.45
CA GLU A 215 4.70 8.55 -10.38
C GLU A 215 4.21 7.51 -11.40
N GLU A 216 2.89 7.34 -11.52
CA GLU A 216 2.28 6.42 -12.49
C GLU A 216 2.49 6.87 -13.95
N SER A 217 2.37 8.16 -14.24
CA SER A 217 2.64 8.69 -15.60
C SER A 217 4.12 8.64 -15.97
N ALA A 218 5.03 8.88 -15.03
CA ALA A 218 6.46 8.71 -15.26
C ALA A 218 6.81 7.25 -15.57
N LEU A 219 6.26 6.31 -14.79
CA LEU A 219 6.40 4.87 -15.06
C LEU A 219 5.80 4.51 -16.43
N LYS A 220 4.60 5.02 -16.75
CA LYS A 220 3.95 4.79 -18.03
C LYS A 220 4.78 5.28 -19.21
N GLU A 221 5.41 6.44 -19.09
CA GLU A 221 6.29 7.01 -20.12
C GLU A 221 7.56 6.17 -20.30
N GLU A 222 8.15 5.69 -19.21
CA GLU A 222 9.31 4.79 -19.23
C GLU A 222 8.96 3.44 -19.87
N LEU A 223 7.80 2.86 -19.50
CA LEU A 223 7.27 1.63 -20.09
C LEU A 223 7.04 1.81 -21.59
N ARG A 224 6.43 2.91 -22.01
CA ARG A 224 6.20 3.22 -23.44
C ARG A 224 7.52 3.32 -24.19
N ARG A 225 8.48 4.09 -23.68
CA ARG A 225 9.80 4.24 -24.29
C ARG A 225 10.51 2.90 -24.45
N TRP A 226 10.47 2.07 -23.41
CA TRP A 226 11.05 0.73 -23.48
C TRP A 226 10.34 -0.16 -24.49
N CYS A 227 9.00 -0.11 -24.56
CA CYS A 227 8.23 -0.85 -25.55
C CYS A 227 8.58 -0.41 -26.98
N ASP A 228 8.67 0.89 -27.25
CA ASP A 228 9.03 1.40 -28.59
C ASP A 228 10.45 0.98 -29.01
N GLU A 229 11.38 0.88 -28.06
CA GLU A 229 12.78 0.51 -28.32
C GLU A 229 12.99 -1.01 -28.44
N ASN A 230 12.20 -1.83 -27.74
CA ASN A 230 12.45 -3.27 -27.58
C ASN A 230 11.36 -4.17 -28.18
N ILE A 231 10.16 -3.64 -28.43
CA ILE A 231 9.05 -4.38 -28.99
C ILE A 231 8.87 -3.98 -30.45
N THR A 232 8.94 -4.97 -31.34
CA THR A 232 8.53 -4.83 -32.73
C THR A 232 7.54 -5.93 -33.06
N ALA A 233 6.54 -5.63 -33.89
CA ALA A 233 5.49 -6.59 -34.27
C ALA A 233 6.09 -7.90 -34.82
N GLU A 234 7.15 -7.76 -35.61
CA GLU A 234 7.89 -8.86 -36.24
C GLU A 234 8.66 -9.71 -35.22
N ALA A 235 9.31 -9.10 -34.22
CA ALA A 235 10.02 -9.83 -33.17
C ALA A 235 9.04 -10.57 -32.24
N VAL A 236 7.88 -9.98 -31.96
CA VAL A 236 6.83 -10.62 -31.16
C VAL A 236 6.28 -11.84 -31.90
N ASP A 237 5.87 -11.68 -33.16
CA ASP A 237 5.33 -12.78 -33.97
C ASP A 237 6.35 -13.90 -34.20
N ALA A 238 7.64 -13.56 -34.40
CA ALA A 238 8.72 -14.54 -34.53
C ALA A 238 9.00 -15.31 -33.22
N SER A 239 8.66 -14.74 -32.07
CA SER A 239 8.88 -15.35 -30.75
C SER A 239 7.76 -16.28 -30.30
N ILE A 240 6.64 -16.35 -31.04
CA ILE A 240 5.47 -17.18 -30.71
C ILE A 240 5.51 -18.45 -31.58
N PRO A 241 5.75 -19.65 -30.99
CA PRO A 241 5.63 -20.90 -31.71
C PRO A 241 4.16 -21.19 -32.02
N ASP A 242 3.86 -21.53 -33.28
CA ASP A 242 2.50 -21.89 -33.74
C ASP A 242 1.46 -20.77 -33.54
N LEU A 243 1.68 -19.63 -34.20
CA LEU A 243 0.75 -18.51 -34.17
C LEU A 243 -0.60 -18.93 -34.80
N PRO A 244 -1.70 -18.96 -34.03
CA PRO A 244 -2.97 -19.49 -34.50
C PRO A 244 -3.57 -18.60 -35.59
N ASP A 245 -4.35 -19.18 -36.52
CA ASP A 245 -4.90 -18.39 -37.61
C ASP A 245 -6.04 -17.46 -37.19
N ALA A 246 -6.79 -17.81 -36.14
CA ALA A 246 -7.90 -17.02 -35.62
C ALA A 246 -7.42 -15.72 -34.97
N GLU A 247 -7.98 -14.58 -35.40
CA GLU A 247 -7.56 -13.23 -34.99
C GLU A 247 -7.63 -13.01 -33.47
N GLU A 248 -8.71 -13.47 -32.83
CA GLU A 248 -8.87 -13.42 -31.37
C GLU A 248 -7.78 -14.22 -30.65
N ALA A 249 -7.45 -15.42 -31.15
CA ALA A 249 -6.40 -16.25 -30.55
C ALA A 249 -4.99 -15.64 -30.75
N ARG A 250 -4.75 -14.96 -31.88
CA ARG A 250 -3.50 -14.20 -32.10
C ARG A 250 -3.37 -13.06 -31.11
N TYR A 251 -4.46 -12.32 -30.88
CA TYR A 251 -4.50 -11.24 -29.90
C TYR A 251 -4.05 -11.73 -28.53
N PHE A 252 -4.71 -12.76 -27.98
CA PHE A 252 -4.36 -13.31 -26.66
C PHE A 252 -2.90 -13.79 -26.57
N ARG A 253 -2.39 -14.46 -27.62
CA ARG A 253 -1.01 -14.94 -27.64
C ARG A 253 0.01 -13.80 -27.68
N ARG A 254 -0.27 -12.75 -28.45
CA ARG A 254 0.59 -11.56 -28.55
C ARG A 254 0.57 -10.75 -27.27
N THR A 255 -0.59 -10.51 -26.67
CA THR A 255 -0.70 -9.74 -25.42
C THR A 255 -0.06 -10.49 -24.25
N GLU A 256 -0.22 -11.81 -24.17
CA GLU A 256 0.48 -12.66 -23.18
C GLU A 256 2.01 -12.59 -23.37
N ARG A 257 2.49 -12.58 -24.61
CA ARG A 257 3.92 -12.47 -24.91
C ARG A 257 4.49 -11.09 -24.55
N ILE A 258 3.78 -10.02 -24.90
CA ILE A 258 4.15 -8.64 -24.56
C ILE A 258 4.19 -8.47 -23.04
N ARG A 259 3.19 -8.98 -22.33
CA ARG A 259 3.12 -9.01 -20.87
C ARG A 259 4.36 -9.66 -20.25
N ALA A 260 4.75 -10.82 -20.76
CA ALA A 260 5.93 -11.54 -20.28
C ALA A 260 7.22 -10.71 -20.45
N MET A 261 7.41 -10.09 -21.62
CA MET A 261 8.61 -9.28 -21.91
C MET A 261 8.69 -8.03 -21.02
N ILE A 262 7.55 -7.38 -20.74
CA ILE A 262 7.50 -6.23 -19.82
C ILE A 262 7.77 -6.69 -18.39
N SER A 263 7.18 -7.80 -17.96
CA SER A 263 7.36 -8.33 -16.59
C SER A 263 8.79 -8.82 -16.29
N GLU A 264 9.57 -9.19 -17.32
CA GLU A 264 10.98 -9.55 -17.17
C GLU A 264 11.88 -8.33 -16.92
N ASN A 265 11.55 -7.18 -17.50
CA ASN A 265 12.36 -5.96 -17.39
C ASN A 265 11.88 -5.03 -16.27
N PHE A 266 10.61 -5.10 -15.90
CA PHE A 266 10.04 -4.30 -14.83
C PHE A 266 9.41 -5.21 -13.76
N LEU A 267 10.12 -5.35 -12.64
CA LEU A 267 9.66 -6.11 -11.48
C LEU A 267 8.70 -5.27 -10.63
N ASN A 268 7.66 -5.91 -10.07
CA ASN A 268 6.64 -5.30 -9.19
C ASN A 268 5.59 -4.38 -9.86
N LEU A 269 5.16 -4.68 -11.09
CA LEU A 269 3.95 -4.05 -11.63
C LEU A 269 2.68 -4.72 -11.08
N GLU A 270 1.67 -3.90 -10.82
CA GLU A 270 0.33 -4.40 -10.51
C GLU A 270 -0.27 -5.10 -11.75
N ALA A 271 -0.80 -6.31 -11.56
CA ALA A 271 -1.30 -7.13 -12.67
C ALA A 271 -2.36 -6.39 -13.50
N GLY A 272 -3.36 -5.77 -12.85
CA GLY A 272 -4.42 -5.04 -13.55
C GLY A 272 -3.92 -3.81 -14.34
N TYR A 273 -2.88 -3.13 -13.85
CA TYR A 273 -2.24 -2.03 -14.58
C TYR A 273 -1.52 -2.52 -15.83
N LEU A 274 -0.80 -3.64 -15.72
CA LEU A 274 -0.09 -4.24 -16.84
C LEU A 274 -1.05 -4.72 -17.94
N GLU A 275 -2.19 -5.32 -17.57
CA GLU A 275 -3.20 -5.75 -18.54
C GLU A 275 -3.74 -4.58 -19.35
N ASN A 276 -4.19 -3.53 -18.65
CA ASN A 276 -4.70 -2.32 -19.30
C ASN A 276 -3.63 -1.63 -20.17
N PHE A 277 -2.39 -1.59 -19.69
CA PHE A 277 -1.28 -1.01 -20.46
C PHE A 277 -1.00 -1.79 -21.74
N VAL A 278 -0.97 -3.12 -21.69
CA VAL A 278 -0.74 -3.98 -22.87
C VAL A 278 -1.85 -3.79 -23.91
N ASP A 279 -3.11 -3.73 -23.47
CA ASP A 279 -4.25 -3.48 -24.35
C ASP A 279 -4.18 -2.09 -25.01
N GLU A 280 -3.64 -1.08 -24.29
CA GLU A 280 -3.46 0.29 -24.81
C GLU A 280 -2.33 0.39 -25.85
N ILE A 281 -1.25 -0.38 -25.69
CA ILE A 281 -0.11 -0.35 -26.64
C ILE A 281 -0.27 -1.33 -27.81
N TYR A 282 -1.11 -2.37 -27.66
CA TYR A 282 -1.29 -3.38 -28.70
C TYR A 282 -1.66 -2.78 -30.07
N PRO A 283 -2.60 -1.81 -30.18
CA PRO A 283 -2.92 -1.16 -31.44
C PRO A 283 -1.75 -0.35 -32.02
N GLN A 284 -0.76 0.05 -31.25
CA GLN A 284 0.38 0.83 -31.76
C GLN A 284 1.36 -0.02 -32.55
N PHE A 285 1.49 -1.31 -32.17
CA PHE A 285 2.37 -2.25 -32.85
C PHE A 285 1.65 -3.08 -33.91
N PHE A 286 0.36 -3.38 -33.71
CA PHE A 286 -0.41 -4.29 -34.57
C PHE A 286 -1.67 -3.65 -35.17
N GLY A 287 -2.01 -2.42 -34.78
CA GLY A 287 -3.08 -1.65 -35.43
C GLY A 287 -2.54 -1.07 -36.72
N GLY A 288 -2.88 -1.70 -37.83
CA GLY A 288 -2.58 -1.15 -39.15
C GLY A 288 -3.24 0.22 -39.32
N ASP A 289 -2.51 1.14 -39.94
CA ASP A 289 -3.11 2.30 -40.58
C ASP A 289 -4.22 1.81 -41.55
N GLY A 290 -5.46 2.08 -41.16
CA GLY A 290 -6.72 2.02 -41.92
C GLY A 290 -6.81 1.14 -43.17
N GLN A 291 -7.72 0.17 -43.12
CA GLN A 291 -8.71 -0.02 -44.18
C GLN A 291 -10.05 -0.47 -43.61
#